data_AF-A0A061AZL8-F1
#
_entry.id   AF-A0A061AZL8-F1
#
_cell.length_a   1.000
_cell.length_b   1.000
_cell.length_c   1.000
_cell.angle_alpha   90.00
_cell.angle_beta   90.00
_cell.angle_gamma   90.00
#
_symmetry.space_group_name_H-M   'P 1'
#
loop_
_entity.id
_entity.type
_entity.pdbx_description
1 polymer ?
#
loop_
_entity_poly.entity_id
_entity_poly.type
_entity_poly.pdbx_seq_one_letter_code
_entity_poly.pdbx_strand_id
1 'polypeptide(L)'
;MRSSLLRLSILKQSPYHDPRTFKMTPAMIRARRPYFWKNAVAFVILSSITTSVYFYTYSFLGKDTFDDIPIPPVSEEELAKLKAEYEAQKKLKEGN
;
A
#
# COMPACT_ATOMS: atom_id res chain seq x y z
N MET A 1 58.59 -6.84 -4.19
CA MET A 1 57.38 -7.10 -3.37
C MET A 1 56.30 -6.06 -3.71
N ARG A 2 55.35 -6.38 -4.58
CA ARG A 2 54.18 -5.52 -4.88
C ARG A 2 52.98 -6.10 -4.12
N SER A 3 52.75 -5.59 -2.92
CA SER A 3 51.58 -5.90 -2.11
C SER A 3 50.37 -5.05 -2.54
N SER A 4 49.18 -5.55 -2.20
CA SER A 4 47.87 -4.86 -2.22
C SER A 4 47.04 -4.94 -3.52
N LEU A 5 46.58 -6.16 -3.84
CA LEU A 5 45.55 -6.43 -4.84
C LEU A 5 44.22 -6.87 -4.21
N LEU A 6 43.76 -6.18 -3.16
CA LEU A 6 42.39 -6.36 -2.62
C LEU A 6 41.84 -5.01 -2.15
N ARG A 7 41.64 -4.07 -3.08
CA ARG A 7 40.72 -2.93 -2.83
C ARG A 7 39.31 -3.49 -2.92
N LEU A 8 38.58 -3.51 -1.79
CA LEU A 8 37.14 -3.78 -1.74
C LEU A 8 36.41 -2.85 -2.74
N SER A 9 36.09 -3.38 -3.91
CA SER A 9 35.35 -2.69 -4.98
C SER A 9 33.93 -2.32 -4.55
N ILE A 10 33.42 -2.92 -3.47
CA ILE A 10 32.09 -2.70 -2.90
C ILE A 10 31.96 -1.30 -2.27
N LEU A 11 33.05 -0.73 -1.74
CA LEU A 11 33.06 0.61 -1.16
C LEU A 11 33.36 1.70 -2.18
N LYS A 12 33.68 1.34 -3.43
CA LYS A 12 33.98 2.31 -4.48
C LYS A 12 32.67 2.80 -5.08
N GLN A 13 32.39 4.09 -4.89
CA GLN A 13 31.20 4.71 -5.46
C GLN A 13 31.19 4.59 -7.00
N SER A 14 30.00 4.33 -7.55
CA SER A 14 29.78 4.18 -8.99
C SER A 14 30.23 5.44 -9.75
N PRO A 15 30.97 5.30 -10.89
CA PRO A 15 31.36 6.42 -11.75
C PRO A 15 30.17 7.21 -12.33
N TYR A 16 28.97 6.64 -12.23
CA TYR A 16 27.74 7.20 -12.76
C TYR A 16 27.04 8.16 -11.80
N HIS A 17 27.55 8.31 -10.57
CA HIS A 17 27.03 9.22 -9.56
C HIS A 17 28.12 10.18 -9.07
N ASP A 18 27.77 11.45 -8.92
CA ASP A 18 28.65 12.44 -8.32
C ASP A 18 28.94 12.11 -6.83
N PRO A 19 30.20 12.00 -6.39
CA PRO A 19 30.58 11.70 -5.01
C PRO A 19 30.21 12.76 -3.98
N ARG A 20 29.95 14.01 -4.41
CA ARG A 20 29.60 15.10 -3.50
C ARG A 20 28.11 15.38 -3.49
N THR A 21 27.47 15.34 -4.65
CA THR A 21 26.05 15.73 -4.78
C THR A 21 25.11 14.53 -4.92
N PHE A 22 25.64 13.31 -5.11
CA PHE A 22 24.88 12.08 -5.40
C PHE A 22 23.97 12.16 -6.63
N LYS A 23 24.07 13.23 -7.42
CA LYS A 23 23.32 13.43 -8.65
C LYS A 23 23.79 12.48 -9.74
N MET A 24 22.89 12.23 -10.67
CA MET A 24 23.19 11.43 -11.85
C MET A 24 24.17 12.17 -12.77
N THR A 25 25.22 11.49 -13.24
CA THR A 25 26.08 12.08 -14.26
C THR A 25 25.41 12.09 -15.63
N PRO A 26 25.82 12.98 -16.56
CA PRO A 26 25.27 13.01 -17.92
C PRO A 26 25.41 11.67 -18.67
N ALA A 27 26.46 10.90 -18.37
CA ALA A 27 26.67 9.57 -18.93
C ALA A 27 25.53 8.61 -18.51
N MET A 28 25.14 8.63 -17.24
CA MET A 28 24.08 7.79 -16.73
C MET A 28 22.70 8.16 -17.28
N ILE A 29 22.44 9.46 -17.42
CA ILE A 29 21.17 9.97 -17.99
C ILE A 29 21.01 9.48 -19.42
N ARG A 30 22.07 9.54 -20.24
CA ARG A 30 22.04 9.01 -21.63
C ARG A 30 21.79 7.50 -21.66
N ALA A 31 22.44 6.74 -20.79
CA ALA A 31 22.26 5.30 -20.72
C ALA A 31 20.82 4.89 -20.36
N ARG A 32 20.11 5.71 -19.57
CA ARG A 32 18.72 5.45 -19.15
C ARG A 32 17.65 5.97 -20.11
N ARG A 33 17.99 6.93 -20.97
CA ARG A 33 17.05 7.57 -21.91
C ARG A 33 16.17 6.59 -22.70
N PRO A 34 16.68 5.47 -23.26
CA PRO A 34 15.83 4.57 -24.06
C PRO A 34 14.86 3.71 -23.25
N TYR A 35 15.04 3.60 -21.93
CA TYR A 35 14.23 2.72 -21.08
C TYR A 35 13.12 3.46 -20.32
N PHE A 36 13.18 4.80 -20.26
CA PHE A 36 12.23 5.59 -19.49
C PHE A 36 10.78 5.29 -19.88
N TRP A 37 10.47 5.36 -21.18
CA TRP A 37 9.12 5.11 -21.68
C TRP A 37 8.67 3.66 -21.51
N LYS A 38 9.57 2.69 -21.75
CA LYS A 38 9.25 1.26 -21.57
C LYS A 38 8.90 0.94 -20.11
N ASN A 39 9.68 1.49 -19.19
CA ASN A 39 9.46 1.30 -17.76
C ASN A 39 8.23 2.07 -17.27
N ALA A 40 7.97 3.27 -17.79
CA ALA A 40 6.78 4.04 -17.45
C ALA A 40 5.50 3.31 -17.89
N VAL A 41 5.49 2.73 -19.10
CA VAL A 41 4.36 1.92 -19.59
C VAL A 41 4.16 0.69 -18.70
N ALA A 42 5.24 -0.03 -18.35
CA ALA A 42 5.14 -1.17 -17.45
C ALA A 42 4.57 -0.79 -16.07
N PHE A 43 4.99 0.36 -15.52
CA PHE A 43 4.45 0.90 -14.29
C PHE A 43 2.95 1.21 -14.41
N VAL A 44 2.53 1.91 -15.49
CA VAL A 44 1.12 2.23 -15.72
C VAL A 44 0.27 0.97 -15.83
N ILE A 45 0.73 -0.05 -16.55
CA ILE A 45 0.03 -1.33 -16.66
C ILE A 45 -0.14 -1.95 -15.27
N LEU A 46 0.95 -2.09 -14.52
CA LEU A 46 0.91 -2.68 -13.18
C LEU A 46 -0.02 -1.91 -12.23
N SER A 47 0.10 -0.58 -12.20
CA SER A 47 -0.77 0.27 -11.38
C SER A 47 -2.23 0.16 -11.80
N SER A 48 -2.51 0.16 -13.11
CA SER A 48 -3.88 0.07 -13.62
C SER A 48 -4.58 -1.22 -13.19
N ILE A 49 -3.87 -2.35 -13.16
CA ILE A 49 -4.42 -3.63 -12.73
C ILE A 49 -4.85 -3.55 -11.26
N THR A 50 -3.93 -3.13 -10.38
CA THR A 50 -4.20 -3.02 -8.94
C THR A 50 -5.35 -2.05 -8.65
N THR A 51 -5.31 -0.87 -9.27
CA THR A 51 -6.34 0.16 -9.10
C THR A 51 -7.70 -0.32 -9.62
N SER A 52 -7.74 -1.00 -10.76
CA SER A 52 -8.98 -1.54 -11.34
C SER A 52 -9.63 -2.58 -10.44
N VAL A 53 -8.84 -3.50 -9.89
CA VAL A 53 -9.35 -4.50 -8.93
C VAL A 53 -9.95 -3.82 -7.70
N TYR A 54 -9.25 -2.84 -7.13
CA TYR A 54 -9.77 -2.09 -5.98
C TYR A 54 -11.09 -1.36 -6.28
N PHE A 55 -11.16 -0.63 -7.39
CA PHE A 55 -12.37 0.10 -7.75
C PHE A 55 -13.53 -0.85 -8.05
N TYR A 56 -13.25 -1.97 -8.74
CA TYR A 56 -14.24 -3.00 -9.00
C TYR A 56 -14.81 -3.54 -7.69
N THR A 57 -13.95 -4.00 -6.77
CA THR A 57 -14.40 -4.59 -5.51
C THR A 57 -15.16 -3.58 -4.66
N TYR A 58 -14.67 -2.33 -4.57
CA TYR A 58 -15.35 -1.26 -3.86
C TYR A 58 -16.77 -1.00 -4.42
N SER A 59 -16.90 -0.92 -5.75
CA SER A 59 -18.20 -0.69 -6.40
C SER A 59 -19.15 -1.89 -6.37
N PHE A 60 -18.60 -3.10 -6.22
CA PHE A 60 -19.35 -4.35 -6.26
C PHE A 60 -19.88 -4.75 -4.88
N LEU A 61 -19.03 -4.69 -3.85
CA LEU A 61 -19.37 -5.20 -2.52
C LEU A 61 -20.39 -4.33 -1.76
N GLY A 62 -20.44 -3.03 -2.03
CA GLY A 62 -21.31 -2.09 -1.28
C GLY A 62 -22.79 -2.10 -1.67
N LYS A 63 -23.27 -3.10 -2.42
CA LYS A 63 -24.63 -3.12 -2.99
C LYS A 63 -25.62 -3.99 -2.22
N ASP A 64 -25.16 -4.73 -1.21
CA ASP A 64 -26.02 -5.66 -0.48
C ASP A 64 -26.85 -4.93 0.58
N THR A 65 -28.18 -5.05 0.49
CA THR A 65 -29.15 -4.53 1.46
C THR A 65 -29.69 -5.75 2.19
N PHE A 66 -29.31 -5.92 3.46
CA PHE A 66 -29.56 -7.08 4.33
C PHE A 66 -31.05 -7.38 4.64
N ASP A 67 -31.96 -7.05 3.72
CA ASP A 67 -33.42 -7.11 3.86
C ASP A 67 -33.95 -8.56 3.83
N ASP A 68 -33.16 -9.50 3.31
CA ASP A 68 -33.48 -10.92 3.23
C ASP A 68 -33.11 -11.70 4.52
N ILE A 69 -32.38 -11.08 5.45
CA ILE A 69 -31.99 -11.71 6.70
C ILE A 69 -33.16 -11.66 7.69
N PRO A 70 -33.78 -12.80 8.06
CA PRO A 70 -34.84 -12.81 9.04
C PRO A 70 -34.29 -12.44 10.43
N ILE A 71 -34.93 -11.48 11.09
CA ILE A 71 -34.59 -11.09 12.46
C ILE A 71 -35.11 -12.19 13.39
N PRO A 72 -34.25 -12.80 14.23
CA PRO A 72 -34.70 -13.79 15.20
C PRO A 72 -35.68 -13.14 16.20
N PRO A 73 -36.75 -13.83 16.59
CA PRO A 73 -37.67 -13.31 17.60
C PRO A 73 -36.93 -13.19 18.95
N VAL A 74 -36.98 -12.00 19.55
CA VAL A 74 -36.36 -11.70 20.86
C VAL A 74 -37.46 -11.37 21.85
N SER A 75 -37.35 -11.87 23.09
CA SER A 75 -38.28 -11.50 24.16
C SER A 75 -38.06 -10.05 24.61
N GLU A 76 -39.09 -9.37 25.12
CA GLU A 76 -38.96 -7.97 25.57
C GLU A 76 -37.92 -7.82 26.70
N GLU A 77 -37.82 -8.82 27.58
CA GLU A 77 -36.85 -8.84 28.69
C GLU A 77 -35.40 -8.95 28.19
N GLU A 78 -35.17 -9.80 27.20
CA GLU A 78 -33.86 -10.00 26.59
C GLU A 78 -33.44 -8.79 25.76
N LEU A 79 -34.39 -8.16 25.05
CA LEU A 79 -34.15 -6.92 24.32
C LEU A 79 -33.75 -5.77 25.27
N ALA A 80 -34.39 -5.68 26.44
CA ALA A 80 -34.06 -4.68 27.45
C ALA A 80 -32.64 -4.87 28.00
N LYS A 81 -32.23 -6.13 28.28
CA LYS A 81 -30.86 -6.45 28.68
C LYS A 81 -29.84 -6.08 27.60
N LEU A 82 -30.08 -6.49 26.35
CA LEU A 82 -29.16 -6.22 25.23
C LEU A 82 -28.97 -4.72 24.97
N LYS A 83 -30.04 -3.93 25.08
CA LYS A 83 -29.95 -2.45 24.96
C LYS A 83 -29.12 -1.84 26.09
N ALA A 84 -29.34 -2.28 27.32
CA ALA A 84 -28.58 -1.80 28.48
C ALA A 84 -27.08 -2.13 28.34
N GLU A 85 -26.74 -3.34 27.86
CA GLU A 85 -25.36 -3.74 27.59
C GLU A 85 -24.74 -2.93 26.45
N TYR A 86 -25.46 -2.69 25.35
CA TYR A 86 -24.98 -1.88 24.24
C TYR A 86 -24.69 -0.44 24.67
N GLU A 87 -25.59 0.18 25.43
CA GLU A 87 -25.41 1.54 25.93
C GLU A 87 -24.23 1.66 26.91
N ALA A 88 -24.06 0.67 27.80
CA ALA A 88 -22.90 0.61 28.69
C ALA A 88 -21.59 0.51 27.90
N GLN A 89 -21.54 -0.35 26.88
CA GLN A 89 -20.38 -0.50 26.00
C GLN A 89 -20.10 0.76 25.17
N LYS A 90 -21.14 1.42 24.65
CA LYS A 90 -21.01 2.67 23.90
C LYS A 90 -20.40 3.77 24.77
N LYS A 91 -20.91 3.95 26.00
CA LYS A 91 -20.37 4.92 26.96
C LYS A 91 -18.91 4.66 27.32
N LEU A 92 -18.51 3.39 27.46
CA LEU A 92 -17.11 3.01 27.70
C LEU A 92 -16.19 3.33 26.51
N LYS A 93 -16.70 3.24 25.27
CA LYS A 93 -15.92 3.56 24.07
C LYS A 93 -15.84 5.06 23.78
N GLU A 94 -16.88 5.82 24.10
CA GLU A 94 -16.92 7.29 23.88
C GLU A 94 -16.25 8.07 25.01
N GLY A 95 -16.04 7.45 26.18
CA GLY A 95 -15.37 8.04 27.35
C GLY A 95 -13.86 7.82 27.44
N ASN A 96 -13.24 7.19 26.43
CA ASN A 96 -11.78 7.02 26.26
C ASN A 96 -11.31 7.79 25.02
#